data_AF-A0A2V7P636-F1
#
_entry.id   AF-A0A2V7P636-F1
#
_cell.length_a   1.000
_cell.length_b   1.000
_cell.length_c   1.000
_cell.angle_alpha   90.00
_cell.angle_beta   90.00
_cell.angle_gamma   90.00
#
_symmetry.space_group_name_H-M   'P 1'
#
loop_
_entity.id
_entity.type
_entity.pdbx_description
1 polymer ?
#
loop_
_entity_poly.entity_id
_entity_poly.type
_entity_poly.pdbx_seq_one_letter_code
_entity_poly.pdbx_strand_id
1 'polypeptide(L)'
;MGRVTKVSNSSTQNPATTATGQNDRAVDYEVEVTLDHPPAEVRPDLSATARIVTDTRRDVLSIPIIALTVRENTPVSTENRPADTSAAARRRRETEGVFVVNRGIATFRPVKVGIAGDEYFEVLDGLKPGEVIAAGPYQAIRDLKDGSRVRRLKQKADTSKAKKAG
;
A
#
# COMPACT_ATOMS: atom_id res chain seq x y z
N MET A 1 10.53 -6.01 -23.89
CA MET A 1 11.02 -5.75 -22.52
C MET A 1 12.00 -4.60 -22.59
N GLY A 2 12.04 -3.76 -21.56
CA GLY A 2 12.97 -2.65 -21.46
C GLY A 2 13.42 -2.50 -20.02
N ARG A 3 14.39 -1.61 -19.79
CA ARG A 3 14.92 -1.30 -18.47
C ARG A 3 15.00 0.20 -18.25
N VAL A 4 14.75 0.62 -17.01
CA VAL A 4 15.06 2.00 -16.59
C VAL A 4 16.57 2.12 -16.57
N THR A 5 17.11 3.03 -17.38
CA THR A 5 18.56 3.25 -17.50
C THR A 5 19.02 4.46 -16.71
N LYS A 6 18.11 5.39 -16.43
CA LYS A 6 18.41 6.60 -15.67
C LYS A 6 17.20 7.08 -14.89
N VAL A 7 17.45 7.54 -13.68
CA VAL A 7 16.52 8.29 -12.85
C VAL A 7 17.17 9.62 -12.55
N SER A 8 16.48 10.73 -12.83
CA SER A 8 17.00 12.07 -12.56
C SER A 8 17.28 12.28 -11.07
N ASN A 9 18.36 12.99 -10.75
CA ASN A 9 18.78 13.22 -9.36
C ASN A 9 17.95 14.30 -8.64
N SER A 10 17.17 15.08 -9.38
CA SER A 10 16.27 16.11 -8.85
C SER A 10 14.85 15.88 -9.33
N SER A 11 13.89 16.21 -8.47
CA SER A 11 12.48 16.16 -8.84
C SER A 11 12.10 17.31 -9.77
N THR A 12 11.13 17.06 -10.63
CA THR A 12 10.52 18.09 -11.47
C THR A 12 9.49 18.82 -10.61
N GLN A 13 9.85 19.95 -10.01
CA GLN A 13 8.88 20.78 -9.28
C GLN A 13 7.92 21.43 -10.29
N ASN A 14 6.62 21.17 -10.16
CA ASN A 14 5.60 21.87 -10.93
C ASN A 14 5.27 23.20 -10.22
N PRO A 15 5.63 24.38 -10.76
CA PRO A 15 5.49 25.67 -10.05
C PRO A 15 4.03 26.17 -9.90
N ALA A 16 3.04 25.46 -10.45
CA ALA A 16 1.64 25.91 -10.53
C ALA A 16 0.79 25.69 -9.26
N THR A 17 1.28 25.03 -8.21
CA THR A 17 0.48 24.69 -7.01
C THR A 17 0.75 25.59 -5.80
N THR A 18 1.14 26.85 -5.99
CA THR A 18 1.43 27.80 -4.90
C THR A 18 0.18 28.36 -4.19
N ALA A 19 -1.03 27.98 -4.58
CA ALA A 19 -2.27 28.45 -3.97
C ALA A 19 -3.06 27.29 -3.33
N THR A 20 -2.75 26.98 -2.06
CA THR A 20 -3.60 26.35 -1.00
C THR A 20 -2.85 25.27 -0.22
N GLY A 21 -2.16 25.67 0.87
CA GLY A 21 -1.94 24.98 2.15
C GLY A 21 -1.88 23.44 2.34
N GLN A 22 -1.82 22.60 1.31
CA GLN A 22 -1.75 21.14 1.43
C GLN A 22 -0.30 20.66 1.34
N ASN A 23 0.18 20.02 2.40
CA ASN A 23 1.56 19.54 2.55
C ASN A 23 1.82 18.15 1.94
N ASP A 24 0.91 17.64 1.10
CA ASP A 24 1.09 16.37 0.41
C ASP A 24 1.49 16.64 -1.04
N ARG A 25 2.79 16.92 -1.25
CA ARG A 25 3.34 17.13 -2.59
C ARG A 25 3.76 15.79 -3.15
N ALA A 26 3.08 15.34 -4.21
CA ALA A 26 3.64 14.30 -5.07
C ALA A 26 4.98 14.80 -5.63
N VAL A 27 6.01 13.95 -5.56
CA VAL A 27 7.35 14.26 -6.04
C VAL A 27 7.57 13.47 -7.32
N ASP A 28 7.62 14.19 -8.44
CA ASP A 28 7.80 13.59 -9.75
C ASP A 28 9.29 13.54 -10.13
N TYR A 29 9.72 12.43 -10.71
CA TYR A 29 11.08 12.23 -11.23
C TYR A 29 11.03 11.83 -12.69
N GLU A 30 11.88 12.45 -13.49
CA GLU A 30 12.10 12.04 -14.87
C GLU A 30 12.91 10.74 -14.90
N VAL A 31 12.48 9.80 -15.75
CA VAL A 31 13.13 8.51 -15.96
C VAL A 31 13.35 8.27 -17.45
N GLU A 32 14.50 7.72 -17.81
CA GLU A 32 14.77 7.25 -19.16
C GLU A 32 14.66 5.72 -19.21
N VAL A 33 13.84 5.21 -20.13
CA VAL A 33 13.61 3.78 -20.32
C VAL A 33 14.16 3.36 -21.68
N THR A 34 15.11 2.44 -21.66
CA THR A 34 15.66 1.83 -22.87
C THR A 34 14.91 0.54 -23.19
N LEU A 35 14.36 0.44 -24.40
CA LEU A 35 13.73 -0.78 -24.91
C LEU A 35 14.79 -1.63 -25.63
N ASP A 36 14.98 -2.88 -25.20
CA ASP A 36 15.97 -3.76 -25.83
C ASP A 36 15.53 -4.19 -27.25
N HIS A 37 14.22 -4.36 -27.43
CA HIS A 37 13.59 -4.73 -28.71
C HIS A 37 12.35 -3.86 -28.91
N PRO A 38 12.49 -2.62 -29.43
CA PRO A 38 11.34 -1.74 -29.63
C PRO A 38 10.44 -2.31 -30.75
N PRO A 39 9.10 -2.30 -30.57
CA PRO A 39 8.17 -2.69 -31.63
C PRO A 39 8.33 -1.78 -32.85
N ALA A 40 8.23 -2.36 -34.06
CA ALA A 40 8.40 -1.63 -35.32
C ALA A 40 7.33 -0.53 -35.56
N GLU A 41 6.28 -0.49 -34.75
CA GLU A 41 5.20 0.50 -34.81
C GLU A 41 5.49 1.75 -33.96
N VAL A 42 6.44 1.68 -33.02
CA VAL A 42 6.83 2.83 -32.21
C VAL A 42 7.51 3.86 -33.11
N ARG A 43 7.09 5.11 -33.02
CA ARG A 43 7.66 6.26 -33.73
C ARG A 43 8.03 7.33 -32.70
N PRO A 44 9.04 8.17 -33.01
CA PRO A 44 9.24 9.43 -32.29
C PRO A 44 7.93 10.23 -32.25
N ASP A 45 7.77 11.04 -31.20
CA ASP A 45 6.60 11.90 -30.93
C ASP A 45 5.28 11.17 -30.59
N LEU A 46 5.30 9.85 -30.39
CA LEU A 46 4.16 9.12 -29.80
C LEU A 46 4.22 9.14 -28.27
N SER A 47 3.07 9.36 -27.64
CA SER A 47 2.89 9.11 -26.21
C SER A 47 2.74 7.61 -25.95
N ALA A 48 3.40 7.11 -24.91
CA ALA A 48 3.30 5.73 -24.46
C ALA A 48 3.11 5.66 -22.95
N THR A 49 2.40 4.65 -22.48
CA THR A 49 2.31 4.33 -21.05
C THR A 49 3.18 3.11 -20.77
N ALA A 50 4.13 3.25 -19.85
CA ALA A 50 4.97 2.15 -19.40
C ALA A 50 4.57 1.74 -17.98
N ARG A 51 4.63 0.44 -17.71
CA ARG A 51 4.56 -0.11 -16.34
C ARG A 51 5.96 -0.45 -15.88
N ILE A 52 6.40 0.17 -14.79
CA ILE A 52 7.71 -0.08 -14.18
C ILE A 52 7.52 -1.04 -13.02
N VAL A 53 8.27 -2.14 -13.02
CA VAL A 53 8.32 -3.10 -11.92
C VAL A 53 9.67 -2.96 -11.25
N THR A 54 9.68 -2.59 -9.97
CA THR A 54 10.90 -2.30 -9.21
C THR A 54 11.46 -3.52 -8.48
N ASP A 55 10.59 -4.45 -8.08
CA ASP A 55 10.98 -5.69 -7.41
C ASP A 55 9.94 -6.78 -7.70
N THR A 56 10.31 -8.05 -7.53
CA THR A 56 9.42 -9.20 -7.69
C THR A 56 9.82 -10.31 -6.74
N ARG A 57 8.84 -10.82 -5.99
CA ARG A 57 9.03 -11.98 -5.12
C ARG A 57 7.93 -13.00 -5.35
N ARG A 58 8.30 -14.27 -5.36
CA ARG A 58 7.39 -15.40 -5.58
C ARG A 58 7.16 -16.15 -4.27
N ASP A 59 6.02 -16.83 -4.19
CA ASP A 59 5.67 -17.73 -3.08
C ASP A 59 5.70 -17.07 -1.70
N VAL A 60 5.19 -15.83 -1.62
CA VAL A 60 5.14 -15.02 -0.39
C VAL A 60 3.77 -15.03 0.27
N LEU A 61 3.75 -14.87 1.59
CA LEU A 61 2.53 -14.52 2.30
C LEU A 61 2.11 -13.12 1.89
N SER A 62 0.85 -12.97 1.48
CA SER A 62 0.32 -11.69 1.01
C SER A 62 -1.07 -11.41 1.55
N ILE A 63 -1.39 -10.13 1.64
CA ILE A 63 -2.70 -9.63 2.06
C ILE A 63 -3.25 -8.67 1.01
N PRO A 64 -4.58 -8.63 0.77
CA PRO A 64 -5.16 -7.63 -0.11
C PRO A 64 -4.84 -6.21 0.38
N ILE A 65 -4.60 -5.27 -0.54
CA ILE A 65 -4.31 -3.86 -0.20
C ILE A 65 -5.42 -3.26 0.68
N ILE A 66 -6.68 -3.64 0.42
CA ILE A 66 -7.86 -3.17 1.15
C ILE A 66 -8.01 -3.75 2.57
N ALA A 67 -7.06 -4.56 3.05
CA ALA A 67 -7.05 -5.10 4.41
C ALA A 67 -6.07 -4.38 5.34
N LEU A 68 -5.07 -3.68 4.78
CA LEU A 68 -4.08 -2.94 5.55
C LEU A 68 -4.67 -1.60 6.01
N THR A 69 -4.44 -1.25 7.28
CA THR A 69 -4.80 0.05 7.82
C THR A 69 -3.67 0.59 8.68
N VAL A 70 -3.65 1.91 8.82
CA VAL A 70 -2.74 2.61 9.72
C VAL A 70 -3.52 3.08 10.95
N ARG A 71 -2.94 2.89 12.13
CA ARG A 71 -3.47 3.42 13.39
C ARG A 71 -2.47 4.28 14.10
N GLU A 72 -2.92 5.40 14.64
CA GLU A 72 -2.13 6.15 15.61
C GLU A 72 -2.07 5.34 16.91
N ASN A 73 -0.87 4.93 17.31
CA ASN A 73 -0.57 4.60 18.69
C ASN A 73 -0.74 5.89 19.49
N THR A 74 -1.87 6.01 20.18
CA THR A 74 -1.93 6.82 21.39
C THR A 74 -1.21 6.02 22.46
N PRO A 75 0.05 6.33 22.82
CA PRO A 75 0.61 5.76 24.03
C PRO A 75 -0.35 6.12 25.16
N VAL A 76 -0.79 5.11 25.92
CA VAL A 76 -1.45 5.32 27.20
C VAL A 76 -0.35 5.79 28.15
N SER A 77 0.04 7.06 28.03
CA SER A 77 1.07 7.66 28.86
C SER A 77 0.45 7.95 30.23
N THR A 78 0.84 7.17 31.23
CA THR A 78 0.70 7.50 32.66
C THR A 78 1.63 8.64 33.09
N GLU A 79 2.35 9.29 32.17
CA GLU A 79 3.25 10.40 32.45
C GLU A 79 2.91 11.65 31.62
N ASN A 80 2.68 12.75 32.34
CA ASN A 80 2.51 14.12 31.83
C ASN A 80 3.80 14.63 31.16
N ARG A 81 4.09 14.18 29.93
CA ARG A 81 5.12 14.80 29.09
C ARG A 81 4.45 15.63 27.98
N PRO A 82 4.86 16.90 27.73
CA PRO A 82 4.28 17.70 26.68
C PRO A 82 4.38 16.98 25.33
N ALA A 83 3.23 16.81 24.68
CA ALA A 83 3.14 16.11 23.41
C ALA A 83 3.84 16.93 22.32
N ASP A 84 4.93 16.40 21.76
CA ASP A 84 5.51 16.91 20.51
C ASP A 84 4.48 16.72 19.39
N THR A 85 4.00 17.83 18.84
CA THR A 85 2.94 17.89 17.81
C THR A 85 3.49 17.90 16.39
N SER A 86 4.81 17.80 16.20
CA SER A 86 5.44 17.82 14.88
C SER A 86 4.94 16.68 13.98
N ALA A 87 4.91 16.92 12.66
CA ALA A 87 4.50 15.92 11.67
C ALA A 87 5.39 14.66 11.69
N ALA A 88 6.68 14.81 12.02
CA ALA A 88 7.61 13.69 12.20
C ALA A 88 7.27 12.86 13.45
N ALA A 89 6.86 13.50 14.55
CA ALA A 89 6.41 12.81 15.76
C ALA A 89 5.08 12.08 15.53
N ARG A 90 4.18 12.62 14.69
CA ARG A 90 2.92 11.96 14.30
C ARG A 90 3.14 10.71 13.44
N ARG A 91 3.97 10.80 12.40
CA ARG A 91 4.32 9.63 11.56
C ARG A 91 5.01 8.51 12.35
N ARG A 92 5.77 8.84 13.40
CA ARG A 92 6.36 7.83 14.30
C ARG A 92 5.33 7.12 15.20
N ARG A 93 4.15 7.70 15.39
CA ARG A 93 3.07 7.09 16.17
C ARG A 93 2.14 6.25 15.32
N GLU A 94 2.23 6.35 14.00
CA GLU A 94 1.43 5.53 13.10
C GLU A 94 1.98 4.09 13.03
N THR A 95 1.11 3.10 13.14
CA THR A 95 1.43 1.67 13.07
C THR A 95 0.54 1.02 12.04
N GLU A 96 1.17 0.38 11.07
CA GLU A 96 0.52 -0.44 10.05
C GLU A 96 0.09 -1.78 10.64
N GLY A 97 -1.11 -2.21 10.29
CA GLY A 97 -1.67 -3.45 10.81
C GLY A 97 -2.88 -3.93 10.03
N VAL A 98 -3.30 -5.15 10.34
CA VAL A 98 -4.54 -5.75 9.84
C VAL A 98 -5.45 -6.15 11.00
N PHE A 99 -6.71 -6.42 10.71
CA PHE A 99 -7.60 -7.05 11.68
C PHE A 99 -7.70 -8.55 11.45
N VAL A 100 -7.20 -9.33 12.40
CA VAL A 100 -7.35 -10.78 12.41
C VAL A 100 -8.70 -11.14 13.02
N VAL A 101 -9.45 -11.99 12.34
CA VAL A 101 -10.81 -12.37 12.73
C VAL A 101 -10.81 -13.75 13.37
N ASN A 102 -11.13 -13.82 14.66
CA ASN A 102 -11.30 -15.08 15.38
C ASN A 102 -12.71 -15.14 16.00
N ARG A 103 -13.48 -16.19 15.67
CA ARG A 103 -14.87 -16.38 16.11
C ARG A 103 -15.76 -15.15 15.90
N GLY A 104 -15.54 -14.42 14.80
CA GLY A 104 -16.30 -13.22 14.43
C GLY A 104 -15.91 -11.96 15.20
N ILE A 105 -14.79 -11.98 15.94
CA ILE A 105 -14.22 -10.83 16.62
C ILE A 105 -12.97 -10.40 15.86
N ALA A 106 -12.89 -9.13 15.51
CA ALA A 106 -11.74 -8.54 14.85
C ALA A 106 -10.75 -7.98 15.88
N THR A 107 -9.50 -8.41 15.81
CA THR A 107 -8.41 -7.93 16.66
C THR A 107 -7.32 -7.30 15.81
N PHE A 108 -6.92 -6.07 16.14
CA PHE A 108 -5.86 -5.37 15.45
C PHE A 108 -4.51 -6.06 15.71
N ARG A 109 -3.76 -6.33 14.65
CA ARG A 109 -2.42 -6.89 14.73
C ARG A 109 -1.47 -6.06 13.88
N PRO A 110 -0.41 -5.49 14.47
CA PRO A 110 0.65 -4.86 13.71
C PRO A 110 1.28 -5.86 12.73
N VAL A 111 1.56 -5.41 11.52
CA VAL A 111 2.24 -6.21 10.51
C VAL A 111 3.37 -5.41 9.89
N LYS A 112 4.41 -6.11 9.47
CA LYS A 112 5.47 -5.52 8.64
C LYS A 112 5.22 -5.92 7.20
N VAL A 113 4.96 -4.94 6.34
CA VAL A 113 4.77 -5.19 4.90
C VAL A 113 6.08 -5.02 4.12
N GLY A 114 6.16 -5.72 2.99
CA GLY A 114 7.28 -5.69 2.05
C GLY A 114 6.89 -5.05 0.73
N ILE A 115 7.12 -5.77 -0.37
CA ILE A 115 6.80 -5.29 -1.72
C ILE A 115 5.29 -5.03 -1.87
N ALA A 116 4.94 -3.87 -2.41
CA ALA A 116 3.58 -3.52 -2.81
C ALA A 116 3.34 -3.96 -4.26
N GLY A 117 2.38 -4.86 -4.47
CA GLY A 117 1.86 -5.20 -5.79
C GLY A 117 0.65 -4.34 -6.18
N ASP A 118 -0.03 -4.71 -7.27
CA ASP A 118 -1.23 -3.99 -7.74
C ASP A 118 -2.44 -4.21 -6.83
N GLU A 119 -2.58 -5.43 -6.30
CA GLU A 119 -3.76 -5.86 -5.55
C GLU A 119 -3.41 -6.33 -4.13
N TYR A 120 -2.15 -6.66 -3.87
CA TYR A 120 -1.68 -7.29 -2.64
C TYR A 120 -0.38 -6.67 -2.12
N PHE A 121 -0.22 -6.64 -0.79
CA PHE A 121 1.05 -6.41 -0.12
C PHE A 121 1.68 -7.74 0.29
N GLU A 122 3.00 -7.83 0.16
CA GLU A 122 3.78 -8.86 0.85
C GLU A 122 3.76 -8.63 2.37
N VAL A 123 3.66 -9.70 3.14
CA VAL A 123 3.82 -9.68 4.60
C VAL A 123 5.15 -10.30 4.99
N LEU A 124 5.99 -9.51 5.65
CA LEU A 124 7.29 -9.94 6.17
C LEU A 124 7.20 -10.46 7.61
N ASP A 125 6.30 -9.89 8.42
CA ASP A 125 6.09 -10.28 9.81
C ASP A 125 4.69 -9.90 10.31
N GLY A 126 4.24 -10.54 11.39
CA GLY A 126 3.01 -10.22 12.11
C GLY A 126 1.79 -11.08 11.72
N LEU A 127 1.89 -11.93 10.71
CA LEU A 127 0.82 -12.88 10.34
C LEU A 127 1.34 -14.26 10.04
N LYS A 128 0.48 -15.26 10.21
CA LYS A 128 0.73 -16.64 9.83
C LYS A 128 -0.13 -17.05 8.63
N PRO A 129 0.36 -17.94 7.77
CA PRO A 129 -0.45 -18.52 6.70
C PRO A 129 -1.74 -19.16 7.26
N GLY A 130 -2.86 -18.94 6.56
CA GLY A 130 -4.16 -19.50 6.93
C GLY A 130 -4.97 -18.67 7.94
N GLU A 131 -4.42 -17.59 8.48
CA GLU A 131 -5.21 -16.67 9.32
C GLU A 131 -6.27 -15.93 8.50
N VAL A 132 -7.45 -15.76 9.09
CA VAL A 132 -8.55 -15.01 8.47
C VAL A 132 -8.43 -13.56 8.88
N ILE A 133 -8.41 -12.66 7.90
CA ILE A 133 -8.34 -11.20 8.11
C ILE A 133 -9.62 -10.52 7.63
N ALA A 134 -9.89 -9.32 8.15
CA ALA A 134 -10.94 -8.46 7.63
C ALA A 134 -10.43 -7.68 6.42
N ALA A 135 -11.23 -7.64 5.36
CA ALA A 135 -11.00 -6.85 4.15
C ALA A 135 -12.31 -6.16 3.76
N GLY A 136 -12.23 -4.93 3.25
CA GLY A 136 -13.43 -4.16 2.89
C GLY A 136 -13.09 -2.74 2.46
N PRO A 137 -14.11 -1.88 2.27
CA PRO A 137 -13.89 -0.48 1.96
C PRO A 137 -12.94 0.18 2.97
N TYR A 138 -12.02 1.02 2.50
CA TYR A 138 -10.97 1.62 3.33
C TYR A 138 -11.50 2.23 4.63
N GLN A 139 -12.59 3.00 4.56
CA GLN A 139 -13.19 3.62 5.76
C GLN A 139 -13.69 2.57 6.78
N ALA A 140 -14.28 1.47 6.31
CA ALA A 140 -14.80 0.43 7.20
C ALA A 140 -13.67 -0.27 7.98
N ILE A 141 -12.51 -0.50 7.35
CA ILE A 141 -11.35 -1.10 8.03
C ILE A 141 -10.66 -0.08 8.94
N ARG A 142 -10.55 1.18 8.52
CA ARG A 142 -9.93 2.25 9.30
C ARG A 142 -10.70 2.54 10.60
N ASP A 143 -12.03 2.55 10.52
CA ASP A 143 -12.91 2.85 11.66
C ASP A 143 -13.21 1.62 12.54
N LEU A 144 -12.84 0.41 12.10
CA LEU A 144 -13.09 -0.84 12.81
C LEU A 144 -12.37 -0.85 14.15
N LYS A 145 -13.08 -0.86 15.28
CA LYS A 145 -12.45 -0.87 16.61
C LYS A 145 -11.91 -2.26 16.96
N ASP A 146 -10.87 -2.29 17.79
CA ASP A 146 -10.39 -3.54 18.34
C ASP A 146 -11.49 -4.24 19.18
N GLY A 147 -11.63 -5.55 19.03
CA GLY A 147 -12.68 -6.34 19.67
C GLY A 147 -14.07 -6.24 19.02
N SER A 148 -14.20 -5.52 17.90
CA SER A 148 -15.50 -5.39 17.22
C SER A 148 -15.99 -6.71 16.64
N ARG A 149 -17.30 -6.95 16.73
CA ARG A 149 -17.94 -8.07 16.03
C ARG A 149 -18.04 -7.77 14.55
N VAL A 150 -17.54 -8.69 13.73
CA VAL A 150 -17.59 -8.61 12.28
C VAL A 150 -18.38 -9.79 11.71
N ARG A 151 -19.07 -9.54 10.61
CA ARG A 151 -19.80 -10.57 9.86
C ARG A 151 -19.22 -10.63 8.46
N ARG A 152 -19.02 -11.85 7.96
CA ARG A 152 -18.68 -12.05 6.55
C ARG A 152 -19.77 -11.43 5.68
N LEU A 153 -19.38 -10.49 4.83
CA LEU A 153 -20.21 -10.08 3.71
C LEU A 153 -20.34 -11.28 2.76
N LYS A 154 -21.53 -11.50 2.18
CA LYS A 154 -21.68 -12.48 1.11
C LYS A 154 -20.81 -12.01 -0.05
N GLN A 155 -19.70 -12.69 -0.27
CA GLN A 155 -18.74 -12.39 -1.33
C GLN A 155 -19.45 -12.55 -2.69
N LYS A 156 -19.50 -11.50 -3.52
CA LYS A 156 -19.60 -11.73 -4.97
C LYS A 156 -18.25 -12.34 -5.39
N ALA A 157 -18.32 -13.46 -6.09
CA ALA A 157 -17.19 -14.32 -6.38
C ALA A 157 -15.96 -13.54 -6.86
N ASP A 158 -14.82 -13.87 -6.26
CA ASP A 158 -13.49 -13.42 -6.63
C ASP A 158 -13.16 -13.95 -8.04
N THR A 159 -13.17 -13.10 -9.06
CA THR A 159 -12.91 -13.49 -10.45
C THR A 159 -11.43 -13.74 -10.76
N SER A 160 -10.55 -13.63 -9.76
CA SER A 160 -9.09 -13.79 -9.93
C SER A 160 -8.60 -15.25 -10.06
N LYS A 161 -9.44 -16.27 -9.83
CA LYS A 161 -9.03 -17.69 -9.88
C LYS A 161 -9.52 -18.54 -11.06
N ALA A 162 -10.17 -17.97 -12.08
CA ALA A 162 -10.82 -18.76 -13.14
C ALA A 162 -10.11 -18.82 -14.51
N LYS A 163 -8.82 -18.45 -14.64
CA LYS A 163 -8.13 -18.52 -15.95
C LYS A 163 -6.73 -19.12 -15.89
N LYS A 164 -6.65 -20.43 -15.60
CA LYS A 164 -5.58 -21.35 -16.07
C LYS A 164 -5.90 -22.80 -15.72
N ALA A 165 -6.81 -23.41 -16.47
CA ALA A 165 -6.90 -24.85 -16.71
C ALA A 165 -7.77 -25.01 -17.96
N GLY A 166 -7.11 -25.13 -19.12
CA GLY A 166 -7.71 -25.27 -20.44
C GLY A 166 -6.61 -25.41 -21.46
#